data_AF-A0A2X2V6F4-F1
#
_entry.id   AF-A0A2X2V6F4-F1
#
_cell.length_a   1.000
_cell.length_b   1.000
_cell.length_c   1.000
_cell.angle_alpha   90.00
_cell.angle_beta   90.00
_cell.angle_gamma   90.00
#
_symmetry.space_group_name_H-M   'P 1'
#
loop_
_entity.id
_entity.type
_entity.pdbx_description
1 polymer ?
#
loop_
_entity_poly.entity_id
_entity_poly.type
_entity_poly.pdbx_seq_one_letter_code
_entity_poly.pdbx_strand_id
1 'polypeptide(L)'
;MPPQAWHYFAVFVAMIVGMILEPIPATAISFIAVTICVIGSNYLLFDASELADPAFNAGKQALKWGLAGFSSTTVWLVFGAFIFALGYEVTGLGRRIALFLVKFMGKRTLTLGYAIVIIDILLAPFTPSNTARTGWYGIPGNQEPAAAV
;
A
#
# COMPACT_ATOMS: atom_id res chain seq x y z
N MET A 1 22.63 -21.18 10.27
CA MET A 1 21.44 -20.83 9.47
C MET A 1 21.46 -21.66 8.20
N PRO A 2 20.32 -22.18 7.72
CA PRO A 2 20.28 -22.93 6.48
C PRO A 2 20.64 -22.01 5.29
N PRO A 3 21.41 -22.46 4.28
CA PRO A 3 21.91 -21.61 3.19
C PRO A 3 20.82 -20.86 2.42
N GLN A 4 19.66 -21.49 2.25
CA GLN A 4 18.44 -20.91 1.66
C GLN A 4 17.98 -19.60 2.32
N ALA A 5 18.08 -19.48 3.65
CA ALA A 5 17.64 -18.29 4.37
C ALA A 5 18.51 -17.07 4.01
N TRP A 6 19.80 -17.30 3.69
CA TRP A 6 20.71 -16.25 3.26
C TRP A 6 20.40 -15.76 1.85
N HIS A 7 20.04 -16.67 0.95
CA HIS A 7 19.60 -16.30 -0.40
C HIS A 7 18.28 -15.52 -0.38
N TYR A 8 17.31 -15.94 0.43
CA TYR A 8 16.05 -15.20 0.62
C TYR A 8 16.30 -13.81 1.18
N PHE A 9 17.18 -13.70 2.19
CA PHE A 9 17.59 -12.40 2.74
C PHE A 9 18.27 -11.51 1.70
N ALA A 10 19.15 -12.06 0.86
CA ALA A 10 19.79 -11.31 -0.22
C ALA A 10 18.78 -10.77 -1.24
N VAL A 11 17.78 -11.56 -1.62
CA VAL A 11 16.68 -11.10 -2.51
C VAL A 11 15.86 -10.00 -1.84
N PHE A 12 15.58 -10.12 -0.55
CA PHE A 12 14.86 -9.10 0.21
C PHE A 12 15.63 -7.77 0.28
N VAL A 13 16.93 -7.82 0.56
CA VAL A 13 17.79 -6.62 0.56
C VAL A 13 17.87 -6.02 -0.85
N ALA A 14 18.04 -6.84 -1.89
CA ALA A 14 18.05 -6.37 -3.27
C ALA A 14 16.72 -5.70 -3.66
N MET A 15 15.58 -6.21 -3.19
CA MET A 15 14.27 -5.60 -3.37
C MET A 15 14.18 -4.24 -2.68
N ILE A 16 14.65 -4.12 -1.43
CA ILE A 16 14.67 -2.83 -0.70
C ILE A 16 15.55 -1.81 -1.43
N VAL A 17 16.75 -2.22 -1.83
CA VAL A 17 17.66 -1.34 -2.57
C VAL A 17 17.04 -0.92 -3.90
N GLY A 18 16.39 -1.84 -4.61
CA GLY A 18 15.64 -1.52 -5.83
C GLY A 18 14.53 -0.51 -5.57
N MET A 19 13.76 -0.67 -4.50
CA MET A 19 12.71 0.28 -4.11
C MET A 19 13.26 1.65 -3.71
N ILE A 20 14.46 1.73 -3.13
CA ILE A 20 15.10 3.00 -2.77
C ILE A 20 15.65 3.71 -4.01
N LEU A 21 16.24 2.95 -4.94
CA LEU A 21 16.81 3.50 -6.18
C LEU A 21 15.74 3.91 -7.20
N GLU A 22 14.50 3.47 -7.00
CA GLU A 22 13.33 3.72 -7.86
C GLU A 22 13.63 3.71 -9.38
N PRO A 23 14.36 2.71 -9.92
CA PRO A 23 14.66 2.68 -11.35
C PRO A 23 13.39 2.47 -12.20
N ILE A 24 12.37 1.82 -11.62
CA ILE A 24 11.06 1.53 -12.19
C ILE A 24 10.02 1.61 -11.06
N PRO A 25 8.70 1.62 -11.36
CA PRO A 25 7.67 1.70 -10.33
C PRO A 25 7.83 0.61 -9.25
N ALA A 26 7.70 0.98 -7.98
CA ALA A 26 7.90 0.07 -6.84
C ALA A 26 7.07 -1.23 -6.95
N THR A 27 5.85 -1.13 -7.50
CA THR A 27 5.00 -2.27 -7.82
C THR A 27 5.70 -3.27 -8.75
N ALA A 28 6.33 -2.80 -9.83
CA ALA A 28 7.04 -3.66 -10.78
C ALA A 28 8.24 -4.37 -10.12
N ILE A 29 9.00 -3.67 -9.28
CA ILE A 29 10.12 -4.25 -8.52
C ILE A 29 9.63 -5.37 -7.61
N SER A 30 8.51 -5.16 -6.92
CA SER A 30 7.91 -6.18 -6.05
C SER A 30 7.45 -7.43 -6.82
N PHE A 31 6.85 -7.26 -8.01
CA PHE A 31 6.45 -8.39 -8.86
C PHE A 31 7.65 -9.20 -9.36
N ILE A 32 8.74 -8.52 -9.76
CA ILE A 32 9.97 -9.17 -10.20
C ILE A 32 10.59 -9.97 -9.05
N ALA A 33 10.66 -9.39 -7.85
CA ALA A 33 11.19 -10.08 -6.66
C ALA A 33 10.39 -11.35 -6.33
N VAL A 34 9.05 -11.28 -6.33
CA VAL A 34 8.19 -12.45 -6.11
C VAL A 34 8.39 -13.50 -7.21
N THR A 35 8.50 -13.07 -8.47
CA THR A 35 8.73 -13.98 -9.61
C THR A 35 10.06 -14.72 -9.47
N ILE A 36 11.12 -14.02 -9.07
CA ILE A 36 12.43 -14.63 -8.80
C ILE A 36 12.32 -15.66 -7.66
N CYS A 37 11.59 -15.36 -6.59
CA CYS A 37 11.35 -16.30 -5.49
C CYS A 37 10.58 -17.56 -5.92
N VAL A 38 9.58 -17.42 -6.79
CA VAL A 38 8.78 -18.55 -7.28
C VAL A 38 9.59 -19.44 -8.23
N ILE A 39 10.32 -18.84 -9.18
CA ILE A 39 11.16 -19.59 -10.14
C ILE A 39 12.34 -20.24 -9.42
N GLY A 40 13.00 -19.51 -8.52
CA GLY A 40 14.11 -19.99 -7.69
C GLY A 40 13.68 -20.75 -6.43
N SER A 41 12.43 -21.20 -6.35
CA SER A 41 11.83 -21.77 -5.13
C SER A 41 12.59 -22.96 -4.55
N ASN A 42 13.21 -23.78 -5.39
CA ASN A 42 14.05 -24.91 -4.97
C ASN A 42 15.30 -24.49 -4.16
N TYR A 43 15.77 -23.25 -4.29
CA TYR A 43 16.97 -22.74 -3.63
C TYR A 43 16.69 -21.62 -2.61
N LEU A 44 15.51 -20.99 -2.72
CA LEU A 44 15.11 -19.80 -1.96
C LEU A 44 14.03 -20.09 -0.92
N LEU A 45 13.07 -20.97 -1.22
CA LEU A 45 11.84 -21.12 -0.44
C LEU A 45 11.73 -22.46 0.29
N PHE A 46 12.27 -23.55 -0.27
CA PHE A 46 12.07 -24.91 0.26
C PHE A 46 13.37 -25.54 0.74
N ASP A 47 13.29 -26.27 1.85
CA ASP A 47 14.42 -26.99 2.40
C ASP A 47 14.66 -28.32 1.67
N ALA A 48 15.89 -28.84 1.75
CA ALA A 48 16.27 -30.12 1.14
C ALA A 48 15.42 -31.29 1.65
N SER A 49 14.88 -31.20 2.87
CA SER A 49 13.96 -32.19 3.44
C SER A 49 12.55 -32.15 2.85
N GLU A 50 12.07 -30.98 2.42
CA GLU A 50 10.73 -30.82 1.83
C GLU A 50 10.73 -31.24 0.36
N LEU A 51 11.84 -31.00 -0.34
CA LEU A 51 12.06 -31.43 -1.73
C LEU A 51 12.31 -32.94 -1.86
N ALA A 52 12.68 -33.62 -0.77
CA ALA A 52 12.92 -35.07 -0.76
C ALA A 52 11.62 -35.89 -0.67
N ASP A 53 10.48 -35.28 -0.35
CA ASP A 53 9.19 -35.96 -0.31
C ASP A 53 8.64 -36.13 -1.74
N PRO A 54 8.43 -37.36 -2.24
CA PRO A 54 7.91 -37.61 -3.58
C PRO A 54 6.48 -37.07 -3.79
N ALA A 55 5.74 -36.74 -2.73
CA ALA A 55 4.44 -36.09 -2.81
C ALA A 55 4.51 -34.55 -2.92
N PHE A 56 5.68 -33.95 -2.71
CA PHE A 56 5.86 -32.51 -2.67
C PHE A 56 6.03 -31.92 -4.08
N ASN A 57 4.98 -31.29 -4.60
CA ASN A 57 5.05 -30.56 -5.85
C ASN A 57 5.56 -29.13 -5.61
N ALA A 58 6.87 -28.94 -5.69
CA ALA A 58 7.53 -27.65 -5.45
C ALA A 58 6.95 -26.51 -6.30
N GLY A 59 6.64 -26.75 -7.58
CA GLY A 59 6.06 -25.74 -8.46
C GLY A 59 4.69 -25.26 -8.00
N LYS A 60 3.80 -26.19 -7.60
CA LYS A 60 2.47 -25.85 -7.10
C LYS A 60 2.53 -25.09 -5.77
N GLN A 61 3.42 -25.50 -4.87
CA GLN A 61 3.59 -24.83 -3.58
C GLN A 61 4.23 -23.44 -3.72
N ALA A 62 5.19 -23.28 -4.64
CA ALA A 62 5.82 -22.00 -4.91
C ALA A 62 4.80 -21.00 -5.47
N LEU A 63 3.97 -21.42 -6.42
CA LEU A 63 2.88 -20.59 -6.95
C LEU A 63 1.86 -20.26 -5.87
N LYS A 64 1.48 -21.22 -5.03
CA LYS A 64 0.58 -20.98 -3.90
C LYS A 64 1.17 -19.94 -2.94
N TRP A 65 2.46 -20.02 -2.64
CA TRP A 65 3.17 -19.05 -1.79
C TRP A 65 3.19 -17.65 -2.42
N GLY A 66 3.56 -17.54 -3.70
CA GLY A 66 3.61 -16.26 -4.41
C GLY A 66 2.24 -15.59 -4.57
N LEU A 67 1.18 -16.38 -4.69
CA LEU A 67 -0.20 -15.89 -4.84
C LEU A 67 -0.91 -15.64 -3.49
N ALA A 68 -0.38 -16.15 -2.38
CA ALA A 68 -1.03 -16.07 -1.07
C ALA A 68 -1.30 -14.62 -0.65
N GLY A 69 -0.38 -13.70 -0.95
CA GLY A 69 -0.54 -12.27 -0.63
C GLY A 69 -1.73 -11.60 -1.35
N PHE A 70 -2.01 -11.99 -2.59
CA PHE A 70 -3.11 -11.43 -3.40
C PHE A 70 -4.49 -11.95 -2.97
N SER A 71 -4.53 -13.06 -2.24
CA SER A 71 -5.75 -13.64 -1.68
C SER A 71 -6.10 -13.08 -0.30
N SER A 72 -5.36 -12.08 0.20
CA SER A 72 -5.58 -11.51 1.52
C SER A 72 -6.83 -10.63 1.55
N THR A 73 -7.75 -10.91 2.49
CA THR A 73 -8.96 -10.11 2.71
C THR A 73 -8.65 -8.64 2.95
N THR A 74 -7.56 -8.33 3.67
CA THR A 74 -7.15 -6.94 3.93
C THR A 74 -6.85 -6.18 2.64
N VAL A 75 -6.18 -6.81 1.67
CA VAL A 75 -5.87 -6.19 0.38
C VAL A 75 -7.15 -5.86 -0.40
N TRP A 76 -8.11 -6.79 -0.40
CA TRP A 76 -9.40 -6.59 -1.04
C TRP A 76 -10.26 -5.53 -0.36
N LEU A 77 -10.20 -5.42 0.97
CA LEU A 77 -10.88 -4.34 1.71
C LEU A 77 -10.32 -2.96 1.33
N VAL A 78 -8.99 -2.83 1.24
CA VAL A 78 -8.33 -1.59 0.80
C VAL A 78 -8.72 -1.26 -0.64
N PHE A 79 -8.70 -2.25 -1.53
CA PHE A 79 -9.11 -2.08 -2.93
C PHE A 79 -10.57 -1.61 -3.05
N GLY A 80 -11.49 -2.22 -2.29
CA GLY A 80 -12.89 -1.81 -2.25
C GLY A 80 -13.08 -0.38 -1.72
N ALA A 81 -12.33 0.01 -0.68
CA ALA A 81 -12.34 1.37 -0.15
C ALA A 81 -11.86 2.40 -1.19
N PHE A 82 -10.80 2.09 -1.96
CA PHE A 82 -10.34 2.96 -3.03
C PHE A 82 -11.36 3.11 -4.16
N ILE A 83 -12.01 2.02 -4.60
CA ILE A 83 -13.09 2.10 -5.59
C ILE A 83 -14.24 2.96 -5.10
N PHE A 84 -14.62 2.80 -3.83
CA PHE A 84 -15.66 3.62 -3.21
C PHE A 84 -15.25 5.10 -3.16
N ALA A 85 -14.00 5.41 -2.80
CA ALA A 85 -13.47 6.77 -2.80
C ALA A 85 -13.48 7.40 -4.20
N LEU A 86 -13.09 6.66 -5.24
CA LEU A 86 -13.15 7.12 -6.63
C LEU A 86 -14.60 7.38 -7.06
N GLY A 87 -15.54 6.50 -6.71
CA GLY A 87 -16.97 6.73 -6.96
C GLY A 87 -17.51 7.96 -6.24
N TYR A 88 -17.08 8.20 -5.00
CA TYR A 88 -17.43 9.38 -4.21
C TYR A 88 -16.89 10.68 -4.82
N GLU A 89 -15.69 10.63 -5.41
CA GLU A 89 -15.08 11.75 -6.12
C GLU A 89 -15.82 12.05 -7.43
N VAL A 90 -16.05 11.03 -8.27
CA VAL A 90 -16.72 11.18 -9.58
C VAL A 90 -18.16 11.67 -9.43
N THR A 91 -18.89 11.22 -8.40
CA THR A 91 -20.26 11.70 -8.12
C THR A 91 -20.30 13.14 -7.59
N GLY A 92 -19.15 13.71 -7.21
CA GLY A 92 -19.05 15.04 -6.63
C GLY A 92 -19.71 15.17 -5.25
N LEU A 93 -20.07 14.05 -4.61
CA LEU A 93 -20.70 14.05 -3.29
C LEU A 93 -19.76 14.64 -2.24
N GLY A 94 -18.45 14.38 -2.37
CA GLY A 94 -17.41 15.01 -1.56
C GLY A 94 -17.41 16.52 -1.62
N ARG A 95 -17.50 17.07 -2.83
CA ARG A 95 -17.55 18.51 -3.03
C ARG A 95 -18.84 19.11 -2.44
N ARG A 96 -19.98 18.43 -2.59
CA ARG A 96 -21.25 18.89 -2.00
C ARG A 96 -21.19 18.95 -0.47
N ILE A 97 -20.66 17.90 0.16
CA ILE A 97 -20.52 17.82 1.62
C ILE A 97 -19.49 18.83 2.11
N ALA A 98 -18.36 19.00 1.41
CA ALA A 98 -17.34 20.00 1.75
C ALA A 98 -17.90 21.43 1.70
N LEU A 99 -18.65 21.78 0.64
CA LEU A 99 -19.28 23.09 0.52
C LEU A 99 -20.35 23.31 1.60
N PHE A 100 -21.09 22.28 2.00
CA PHE A 100 -22.03 22.36 3.11
C PHE A 100 -21.32 22.66 4.43
N LEU A 101 -20.19 21.99 4.70
CA LEU A 101 -19.38 22.23 5.89
C LEU A 101 -18.78 23.65 5.90
N VAL A 102 -18.23 24.11 4.77
CA VAL A 102 -17.67 25.46 4.64
C VAL A 102 -18.76 26.52 4.81
N LYS A 103 -19.97 26.30 4.28
CA LYS A 103 -21.10 27.21 4.49
C LYS A 103 -21.51 27.32 5.96
N PHE A 104 -21.37 26.23 6.73
CA PHE A 104 -21.71 26.21 8.15
C PHE A 104 -20.58 26.77 9.03
N MET A 105 -19.32 26.45 8.73
CA MET A 105 -18.16 26.68 9.60
C MET A 105 -17.18 27.77 9.12
N GLY A 106 -17.28 28.22 7.87
CA GLY A 106 -16.29 29.06 7.19
C GLY A 106 -16.31 30.55 7.56
N LYS A 107 -17.09 30.97 8.56
CA LYS A 107 -17.20 32.38 8.94
C LYS A 107 -15.93 32.92 9.65
N ARG A 108 -15.06 32.05 10.17
CA ARG A 108 -13.80 32.40 10.85
C ARG A 108 -12.71 31.36 10.54
N THR A 109 -11.51 31.82 10.18
CA THR A 109 -10.34 30.98 9.87
C THR A 109 -9.92 30.07 11.04
N LEU A 110 -10.04 30.58 12.28
CA LEU A 110 -9.77 29.80 13.50
C LEU A 110 -10.67 28.56 13.63
N THR A 111 -11.97 28.68 13.33
CA THR A 111 -12.91 27.55 13.44
C THR A 111 -12.64 26.49 12.36
N LEU A 112 -12.14 26.91 11.19
CA LEU A 112 -11.73 26.00 10.13
C LEU A 112 -10.52 25.14 10.55
N GLY A 113 -9.53 25.76 11.20
CA GLY A 113 -8.35 25.06 11.73
C GLY A 113 -8.72 24.01 12.79
N TYR A 114 -9.59 24.35 13.74
CA TYR A 114 -10.07 23.39 14.74
C TYR A 114 -10.86 22.23 14.12
N ALA A 115 -11.64 22.49 13.08
CA ALA A 115 -12.39 21.44 12.37
C ALA A 115 -11.45 20.40 11.74
N ILE A 116 -10.34 20.83 11.14
CA ILE A 116 -9.34 19.93 10.53
C ILE A 116 -8.70 19.03 11.60
N VAL A 117 -8.33 19.59 12.74
CA VAL A 117 -7.75 18.81 13.85
C VAL A 117 -8.73 17.77 14.39
N ILE A 118 -10.01 18.15 14.56
CA ILE A 118 -11.06 17.21 15.01
C ILE A 118 -11.27 16.10 13.98
N ILE A 119 -11.32 16.43 12.68
CA ILE A 119 -11.45 15.44 11.61
C ILE A 119 -10.23 14.50 11.60
N ASP A 120 -9.02 15.03 11.79
CA ASP A 120 -7.81 14.22 11.81
C ASP A 120 -7.77 13.27 13.01
N ILE A 121 -8.23 13.71 14.19
CA ILE A 121 -8.40 12.85 15.38
C ILE A 121 -9.43 11.74 15.12
N LEU A 122 -10.54 12.05 14.46
CA LEU A 122 -11.57 11.07 14.11
C LEU A 122 -11.09 10.07 13.04
N LEU A 123 -10.21 10.49 12.13
CA LEU A 123 -9.62 9.66 11.08
C LEU A 123 -8.44 8.81 11.56
N ALA A 124 -7.74 9.23 12.62
CA ALA A 124 -6.61 8.50 13.20
C ALA A 124 -6.83 6.99 13.43
N PRO A 125 -7.99 6.52 13.98
CA PRO A 125 -8.22 5.09 14.17
C PRO A 125 -8.44 4.30 12.87
N PHE A 126 -8.82 4.97 11.78
CA PHE A 126 -9.10 4.33 10.48
C PHE A 126 -7.88 4.36 9.54
N THR A 127 -7.02 5.37 9.67
CA THR A 127 -5.84 5.55 8.83
C THR A 127 -4.57 5.63 9.69
N PRO A 128 -3.99 4.47 10.09
CA PRO A 128 -2.84 4.43 11.00
C PRO A 128 -1.51 4.88 10.36
N SER A 129 -1.49 5.18 9.05
CA SER A 129 -0.28 5.56 8.31
C SER A 129 -0.18 7.07 8.11
N ASN A 130 0.94 7.66 8.54
CA ASN A 130 1.24 9.08 8.32
C ASN A 130 1.31 9.44 6.83
N THR A 131 1.84 8.55 5.97
CA THR A 131 1.90 8.79 4.52
C THR A 131 0.50 8.84 3.90
N ALA A 132 -0.47 8.08 4.40
CA ALA A 132 -1.85 8.16 3.92
C ALA A 132 -2.57 9.42 4.43
N ARG A 133 -2.19 9.95 5.60
CA ARG A 133 -2.73 11.19 6.17
C ARG A 133 -2.16 12.46 5.53
N THR A 134 -0.89 12.45 5.10
CA THR A 134 -0.24 13.60 4.44
C THR A 134 -0.14 13.48 2.93
N GLY A 135 -0.34 12.28 2.35
CA GLY A 135 -0.13 12.01 0.93
C GLY A 135 -0.99 12.85 -0.02
N TRP A 136 -2.12 13.38 0.44
CA TRP A 136 -2.96 14.28 -0.35
C TRP A 136 -2.30 15.64 -0.65
N TYR A 137 -1.37 16.10 0.19
CA TYR A 137 -0.62 17.34 -0.03
C TYR A 137 0.46 17.20 -1.12
N GLY A 138 0.85 15.97 -1.46
CA GLY A 138 1.94 15.68 -2.40
C GLY A 138 1.50 15.44 -3.84
N ILE A 139 0.21 15.53 -4.18
CA ILE A 139 -0.29 15.29 -5.54
C ILE A 139 -0.04 16.56 -6.40
N PRO A 140 0.81 16.49 -7.45
CA PRO A 140 1.05 17.61 -8.35
C PRO A 140 -0.21 17.86 -9.18
N GLY A 141 -1.00 18.84 -8.74
CA GLY A 141 -2.34 19.17 -9.24
C GLY A 141 -3.20 19.90 -8.19
N ASN A 142 -2.87 19.74 -6.90
CA ASN A 142 -3.52 20.44 -5.79
C ASN A 142 -2.67 21.57 -5.18
N GLN A 143 -1.55 21.94 -5.82
CA GLN A 143 -0.80 23.14 -5.45
C GLN A 143 -1.53 24.38 -5.99
N GLU A 144 -2.49 24.89 -5.21
CA GLU A 144 -2.70 26.32 -4.86
C GLU A 144 -4.08 26.52 -4.18
N PRO A 145 -4.25 27.41 -3.17
CA PRO A 145 -3.28 28.20 -2.43
C PRO A 145 -3.44 28.00 -0.90
N ALA A 146 -2.56 27.22 -0.27
CA ALA A 146 -2.31 27.36 1.17
C ALA A 146 -1.43 28.60 1.47
N ALA A 147 -1.07 29.39 0.45
CA ALA A 147 -0.35 30.66 0.56
C ALA A 147 -1.27 31.89 0.64
N ALA A 148 -2.60 31.71 0.78
CA ALA A 148 -3.57 32.81 0.86
C ALA A 148 -4.40 32.84 2.15
N VAL A 149 -3.94 32.21 3.23
CA VAL A 149 -4.43 32.43 4.60
C VAL A 149 -3.27 32.53 5.56
#